data_AF-A0A0K0DKT6-F1
#
_entry.id   AF-A0A0K0DKT6-F1
#
_cell.length_a   1.000
_cell.length_b   1.000
_cell.length_c   1.000
_cell.angle_alpha   90.00
_cell.angle_beta   90.00
_cell.angle_gamma   90.00
#
_symmetry.space_group_name_H-M   'P 1'
#
loop_
_entity.id
_entity.type
_entity.pdbx_description
1 polymer ?
#
loop_
_entity_poly.entity_id
_entity_poly.type
_entity_poly.pdbx_seq_one_letter_code
_entity_poly.pdbx_strand_id
1 'polypeptide(L)'
;MIYRKRAKCSGSYVTRKTDQINDYKPFSTLPIGQPLFSDFAIVECRDGNLLWNGILMGVVRLSDKELLRKSATPSPDNSGLNVYILGFDSLSQMTFRRKMPKTVNVLEETLNSVVLNGYNIVGDGTPQAYIPILTASTEEELPLTRKRFREANYVDDVYPFIWNNFSSSGYVTLYGEDAFAIGNLAVDCST
;
A
#
# COMPACT_ATOMS: atom_id res chain seq x y z
N MET A 1 -10.06 -22.92 4.90
CA MET A 1 -8.59 -22.91 4.74
C MET A 1 -8.07 -24.29 5.14
N ILE A 2 -7.52 -25.08 4.21
CA ILE A 2 -7.03 -26.45 4.51
C ILE A 2 -5.59 -26.33 4.98
N TYR A 3 -5.34 -26.55 6.27
CA TYR A 3 -3.99 -26.51 6.85
C TYR A 3 -3.22 -27.77 6.47
N ARG A 4 -2.19 -27.63 5.63
CA ARG A 4 -1.37 -28.76 5.17
C ARG A 4 -0.22 -29.03 6.14
N LYS A 5 -0.49 -29.87 7.15
CA LYS A 5 0.47 -30.22 8.24
C LYS A 5 1.84 -30.73 7.80
N ARG A 6 2.00 -31.20 6.54
CA ARG A 6 3.25 -31.78 6.03
C ARG A 6 4.05 -30.83 5.12
N ALA A 7 3.51 -29.65 4.81
CA ALA A 7 4.18 -28.70 3.94
C ALA A 7 5.42 -28.14 4.65
N LYS A 8 6.58 -28.21 3.98
CA LYS A 8 7.82 -27.58 4.42
C LYS A 8 7.99 -26.28 3.65
N CYS A 9 8.08 -25.16 4.36
CA CYS A 9 8.19 -23.84 3.77
C CYS A 9 9.51 -23.17 4.16
N SER A 10 10.21 -22.63 3.17
CA SER A 10 11.45 -21.86 3.30
C SER A 10 11.38 -20.62 2.42
N GLY A 11 12.26 -19.66 2.63
CA GLY A 11 12.18 -18.42 1.88
C GLY A 11 13.15 -17.36 2.34
N SER A 12 12.83 -16.12 2.03
CA SER A 12 13.58 -14.94 2.50
C SER A 12 12.63 -13.84 2.94
N TYR A 13 12.90 -13.25 4.10
CA TYR A 13 12.32 -11.97 4.47
C TYR A 13 12.89 -10.87 3.58
N VAL A 14 12.04 -9.96 3.14
CA VAL A 14 12.41 -8.85 2.27
C VAL A 14 12.31 -7.57 3.07
N THR A 15 13.39 -6.80 3.11
CA THR A 15 13.42 -5.50 3.80
C THR A 15 13.85 -4.44 2.79
N ARG A 16 13.11 -3.33 2.70
CA ARG A 16 13.43 -2.24 1.77
C ARG A 16 14.72 -1.56 2.22
N LYS A 17 15.68 -1.40 1.30
CA LYS A 17 16.90 -0.63 1.52
C LYS A 17 16.85 0.72 0.82
N THR A 18 16.34 0.72 -0.41
CA THR A 18 16.04 1.92 -1.22
C THR A 18 14.81 1.62 -2.08
N ASP A 19 14.37 2.58 -2.90
CA ASP A 19 13.25 2.41 -3.86
C ASP A 19 13.45 1.26 -4.84
N GLN A 20 14.71 0.94 -5.16
CA GLN A 20 15.05 -0.05 -6.19
C GLN A 20 15.83 -1.25 -5.64
N ILE A 21 16.15 -1.24 -4.35
CA ILE A 21 17.01 -2.25 -3.74
C ILE A 21 16.36 -2.77 -2.46
N ASN A 22 16.25 -4.09 -2.38
CA ASN A 22 15.80 -4.80 -1.20
C ASN A 22 16.92 -5.69 -0.66
N ASP A 23 16.95 -5.85 0.66
CA ASP A 23 17.75 -6.84 1.35
C ASP A 23 16.93 -8.12 1.57
N TYR A 24 17.59 -9.28 1.46
CA TYR A 24 16.97 -10.59 1.57
C TYR A 24 17.60 -11.40 2.70
N LYS A 25 16.83 -11.71 3.74
CA LYS A 25 17.28 -12.52 4.87
C LYS A 25 16.65 -13.93 4.80
N PRO A 26 17.44 -14.98 4.49
CA PRO A 26 16.90 -16.32 4.30
C PRO A 26 16.39 -16.93 5.61
N PHE A 27 15.40 -17.81 5.49
CA PHE A 27 14.90 -18.65 6.58
C PHE A 27 14.61 -20.08 6.08
N SER A 28 14.89 -21.06 6.91
CA SER A 28 14.67 -22.49 6.60
C SER A 28 13.28 -23.00 6.97
N THR A 29 12.58 -22.29 7.85
CA THR A 29 11.26 -22.67 8.37
C THR A 29 10.41 -21.43 8.58
N LEU A 30 9.20 -21.44 8.00
CA LEU A 30 8.23 -20.37 8.22
C LEU A 30 7.68 -20.45 9.67
N PRO A 31 7.71 -19.36 10.46
CA PRO A 31 7.23 -19.39 11.83
C PRO A 31 5.70 -19.36 11.85
N ILE A 32 5.08 -20.54 11.95
CA ILE A 32 3.62 -20.69 11.92
C ILE A 32 3.01 -20.14 13.21
N GLY A 33 2.02 -19.24 13.08
CA GLY A 33 1.30 -18.67 14.22
C GLY A 33 2.06 -17.59 14.97
N GLN A 34 3.23 -17.17 14.46
CA GLN A 34 3.96 -16.01 14.96
C GLN A 34 3.94 -14.90 13.91
N PRO A 35 4.12 -13.63 14.32
CA PRO A 35 4.33 -12.54 13.37
C PRO A 35 5.52 -12.79 12.44
N LEU A 36 5.46 -12.26 11.23
CA LEU A 36 6.62 -12.24 10.34
C LEU A 36 7.72 -11.35 10.92
N PHE A 37 8.98 -11.60 10.53
CA PHE A 37 10.11 -10.75 10.91
C PHE A 37 10.26 -9.50 10.03
N SER A 38 9.58 -9.46 8.88
CA SER A 38 9.49 -8.32 7.98
C SER A 38 8.09 -8.30 7.37
N ASP A 39 7.65 -7.13 6.88
CA ASP A 39 6.33 -6.97 6.25
C ASP A 39 6.13 -7.88 5.03
N PHE A 40 7.24 -8.26 4.38
CA PHE A 40 7.25 -9.11 3.22
C PHE A 40 8.15 -10.33 3.40
N ALA A 41 7.67 -11.48 2.94
CA ALA A 41 8.48 -12.69 2.81
C ALA A 41 8.17 -13.39 1.49
N ILE A 42 9.20 -13.73 0.72
CA ILE A 42 9.07 -14.62 -0.43
C ILE A 42 9.18 -16.04 0.08
N VAL A 43 8.18 -16.88 -0.20
CA VAL A 43 8.04 -18.20 0.41
C VAL A 43 7.82 -19.25 -0.67
N GLU A 44 8.61 -20.32 -0.57
CA GLU A 44 8.42 -21.57 -1.30
C GLU A 44 7.97 -22.64 -0.29
N CYS A 45 6.86 -23.30 -0.58
CA CYS A 45 6.33 -24.41 0.21
C CYS A 45 6.25 -25.68 -0.64
N ARG A 46 6.77 -26.79 -0.11
CA ARG A 46 6.69 -28.11 -0.74
C ARG A 46 5.92 -29.10 0.11
N ASP A 47 4.96 -29.78 -0.50
CA ASP A 47 4.16 -30.85 0.09
C ASP A 47 4.11 -32.05 -0.88
N GLY A 48 5.06 -32.97 -0.73
CA GLY A 48 5.30 -34.04 -1.70
C GLY A 48 5.73 -33.47 -3.06
N ASN A 49 4.93 -33.73 -4.10
CA ASN A 49 5.15 -33.22 -5.47
C ASN A 49 4.51 -31.85 -5.71
N LEU A 50 3.78 -31.31 -4.73
CA LEU A 50 3.12 -30.03 -4.87
C LEU A 50 4.06 -28.93 -4.41
N LEU A 51 4.27 -27.96 -5.30
CA LEU A 51 5.07 -26.77 -5.07
C LEU A 51 4.15 -25.55 -5.08
N TRP A 52 4.32 -24.68 -4.09
CA TRP A 52 3.67 -23.37 -4.05
C TRP A 52 4.73 -22.31 -3.80
N ASN A 53 4.68 -21.24 -4.60
CA ASN A 53 5.52 -20.06 -4.45
C ASN A 53 4.62 -18.84 -4.32
N GLY A 54 4.96 -17.95 -3.41
CA GLY A 54 4.22 -16.71 -3.25
C GLY A 54 4.89 -15.72 -2.32
N ILE A 55 4.30 -14.53 -2.24
CA ILE A 55 4.70 -13.49 -1.31
C ILE A 55 3.69 -13.52 -0.16
N LEU A 56 4.21 -13.59 1.07
CA LEU A 56 3.43 -13.33 2.26
C LEU A 56 3.61 -11.87 2.64
N MET A 57 2.49 -11.19 2.83
CA MET A 57 2.42 -9.79 3.25
C MET A 57 1.79 -9.76 4.65
N GLY A 58 2.40 -9.00 5.54
CA GLY A 58 1.89 -8.76 6.89
C GLY A 58 2.35 -7.39 7.38
N VAL A 59 1.74 -6.91 8.46
CA VAL A 59 2.18 -5.68 9.13
C VAL A 59 2.95 -6.09 10.38
N VAL A 60 4.27 -5.91 10.35
CA VAL A 60 5.14 -6.14 11.50
C VAL A 60 5.17 -4.86 12.33
N ARG A 61 4.56 -4.92 13.51
CA ARG A 61 4.48 -3.76 14.39
C ARG A 61 5.84 -3.46 15.00
N LEU A 62 6.43 -2.33 14.60
CA LEU A 62 7.59 -1.74 15.26
C LEU A 62 7.17 -0.94 16.50
N SER A 63 8.12 -0.56 17.34
CA SER A 63 7.81 0.26 18.52
C SER A 63 7.39 1.67 18.11
N ASP A 64 6.53 2.31 18.89
CA ASP A 64 6.07 3.69 18.61
C ASP A 64 7.25 4.67 18.48
N LYS A 65 8.36 4.42 19.21
CA LYS A 65 9.60 5.20 19.12
C LYS A 65 10.28 5.09 17.76
N GLU A 66 10.14 3.96 17.09
CA GLU A 66 10.69 3.71 15.75
C GLU A 66 9.77 4.22 14.64
N LEU A 67 8.46 4.26 14.90
CA LEU A 67 7.45 4.61 13.91
C LEU A 67 7.07 6.09 13.88
N LEU A 68 7.05 6.76 15.02
CA LEU A 68 6.62 8.15 15.12
C LEU A 68 7.79 9.10 14.84
N ARG A 69 7.57 10.12 13.99
CA ARG A 69 8.50 11.23 13.91
C ARG A 69 8.73 11.82 15.29
N LYS A 70 9.96 12.23 15.57
CA LYS A 70 10.32 12.82 16.88
C LYS A 70 9.47 14.04 17.29
N SER A 71 8.84 14.70 16.32
CA SER A 71 7.96 15.86 16.51
C SER A 71 6.46 15.54 16.37
N ALA A 72 6.10 14.29 16.09
CA ALA A 72 4.71 13.90 15.91
C ALA A 72 4.00 13.88 17.27
N THR A 73 2.99 14.75 17.42
CA THR A 73 2.09 14.71 18.56
C THR A 73 1.01 13.68 18.29
N PRO A 74 0.70 12.75 19.23
CA PRO A 74 -0.44 11.86 19.10
C PRO A 74 -1.71 12.65 18.78
N SER A 75 -2.58 12.08 17.95
CA SER A 75 -3.82 12.75 17.53
C SER A 75 -4.59 13.29 18.75
N PRO A 76 -5.01 14.57 18.75
CA PRO A 76 -5.71 15.18 19.89
C PRO A 76 -6.99 14.45 20.28
N ASP A 77 -7.64 13.78 19.33
CA ASP A 77 -8.88 13.03 19.55
C ASP A 77 -8.66 11.63 20.15
N ASN A 78 -7.41 11.13 20.13
CA ASN A 78 -7.00 9.78 20.52
C ASN A 78 -7.98 8.68 20.04
N SER A 79 -8.58 8.85 18.86
CA SER A 79 -9.68 7.99 18.41
C SER A 79 -9.27 6.55 18.12
N GLY A 80 -7.97 6.30 17.93
CA GLY A 80 -7.42 4.99 17.60
C GLY A 80 -7.86 4.47 16.23
N LEU A 81 -8.44 5.34 15.39
CA LEU A 81 -8.92 5.01 14.05
C LEU A 81 -7.76 4.91 13.07
N ASN A 82 -7.83 3.92 12.17
CA ASN A 82 -6.90 3.77 11.05
C ASN A 82 -7.63 4.09 9.75
N VAL A 83 -6.97 4.81 8.86
CA VAL A 83 -7.49 5.15 7.53
C VAL A 83 -6.77 4.33 6.48
N TYR A 84 -7.54 3.62 5.66
CA TYR A 84 -7.02 2.83 4.54
C TYR A 84 -7.61 3.36 3.25
N ILE A 85 -6.74 3.67 2.28
CA ILE A 85 -7.12 4.04 0.91
C ILE A 85 -6.64 2.92 0.01
N LEU A 86 -7.59 2.20 -0.60
CA LEU A 86 -7.29 1.12 -1.55
C LEU A 86 -7.68 1.57 -2.95
N GLY A 87 -6.68 1.75 -3.81
CA GLY A 87 -6.86 2.06 -5.22
C GLY A 87 -6.79 0.81 -6.09
N PHE A 88 -7.63 0.74 -7.10
CA PHE A 88 -7.54 -0.26 -8.17
C PHE A 88 -7.30 0.47 -9.48
N ASP A 89 -6.17 0.20 -10.14
CA ASP A 89 -5.88 0.83 -11.42
C ASP A 89 -6.73 0.21 -12.54
N SER A 90 -7.08 1.04 -13.53
CA SER A 90 -7.74 0.63 -14.77
C SER A 90 -9.13 -0.06 -14.61
N LEU A 91 -9.87 0.23 -13.52
CA LEU A 91 -11.23 -0.29 -13.29
C LEU A 91 -12.31 0.79 -13.28
N SER A 92 -13.35 0.60 -14.12
CA SER A 92 -14.59 1.35 -13.98
C SER A 92 -15.49 0.77 -12.89
N GLN A 93 -16.39 1.59 -12.33
CA GLN A 93 -17.37 1.15 -11.32
C GLN A 93 -18.19 -0.06 -11.80
N MET A 94 -18.63 -0.06 -13.05
CA MET A 94 -19.39 -1.16 -13.64
C MET A 94 -18.56 -2.44 -13.77
N THR A 95 -17.29 -2.33 -14.14
CA THR A 95 -16.40 -3.49 -14.21
C THR A 95 -16.09 -4.03 -12.83
N PHE A 96 -15.83 -3.17 -11.85
CA PHE A 96 -15.64 -3.56 -10.44
C PHE A 96 -16.83 -4.39 -9.95
N ARG A 97 -18.06 -3.89 -10.15
CA ARG A 97 -19.28 -4.60 -9.73
C ARG A 97 -19.45 -5.96 -10.40
N ARG A 98 -19.23 -6.03 -11.71
CA ARG A 98 -19.39 -7.28 -12.49
C ARG A 98 -18.32 -8.32 -12.19
N LYS A 99 -17.08 -7.90 -11.97
CA LYS A 99 -15.92 -8.80 -11.82
C LYS A 99 -15.61 -9.16 -10.37
N MET A 100 -16.03 -8.34 -9.41
CA MET A 100 -15.81 -8.57 -7.99
C MET A 100 -17.13 -8.58 -7.17
N PRO A 101 -18.13 -9.41 -7.54
CA PRO A 101 -19.44 -9.41 -6.89
C PRO A 101 -19.37 -9.77 -5.40
N LYS A 102 -18.41 -10.62 -5.00
CA LYS A 102 -18.19 -10.96 -3.58
C LYS A 102 -17.70 -9.76 -2.79
N THR A 103 -16.80 -8.96 -3.35
CA THR A 103 -16.29 -7.74 -2.71
C THR A 103 -17.40 -6.70 -2.59
N VAL A 104 -18.22 -6.53 -3.62
CA VAL A 104 -19.40 -5.64 -3.56
C VAL A 104 -20.33 -6.04 -2.43
N ASN A 105 -20.67 -7.33 -2.30
CA ASN A 105 -21.55 -7.81 -1.23
C ASN A 105 -20.96 -7.50 0.16
N VAL A 106 -19.65 -7.71 0.37
CA VAL A 106 -18.99 -7.34 1.63
C VAL A 106 -19.11 -5.83 1.90
N LEU A 107 -18.84 -4.99 0.88
CA LEU A 107 -18.90 -3.54 1.04
C LEU A 107 -20.32 -3.04 1.34
N GLU A 108 -21.31 -3.48 0.57
CA GLU A 108 -22.68 -2.94 0.63
C GLU A 108 -23.54 -3.60 1.71
N GLU A 109 -23.42 -4.93 1.91
CA GLU A 109 -24.29 -5.67 2.84
C GLU A 109 -23.64 -5.89 4.20
N THR A 110 -22.33 -6.17 4.24
CA THR A 110 -21.64 -6.48 5.52
C THR A 110 -21.14 -5.22 6.21
N LEU A 111 -20.47 -4.34 5.47
CA LEU A 111 -19.90 -3.11 6.01
C LEU A 111 -20.88 -1.92 5.96
N ASN A 112 -22.00 -2.07 5.23
CA ASN A 112 -22.98 -1.01 5.01
C ASN A 112 -22.31 0.30 4.51
N SER A 113 -21.41 0.15 3.55
CA SER A 113 -20.57 1.25 3.04
C SER A 113 -21.39 2.26 2.25
N VAL A 114 -20.97 3.53 2.30
CA VAL A 114 -21.55 4.58 1.44
C VAL A 114 -20.96 4.49 0.04
N VAL A 115 -21.81 4.27 -0.96
CA VAL A 115 -21.40 4.18 -2.37
C VAL A 115 -21.60 5.52 -3.07
N LEU A 116 -20.51 6.09 -3.57
CA LEU A 116 -20.52 7.34 -4.34
C LEU A 116 -20.80 7.08 -5.84
N ASN A 117 -22.06 6.85 -6.20
CA ASN A 117 -22.44 6.56 -7.60
C ASN A 117 -22.20 7.73 -8.58
N GLY A 118 -22.03 8.95 -8.08
CA GLY A 118 -21.72 10.14 -8.89
C GLY A 118 -20.23 10.47 -8.98
N TYR A 119 -19.36 9.65 -8.39
CA TYR A 119 -17.92 9.89 -8.41
C TYR A 119 -17.36 9.73 -9.83
N ASN A 120 -16.54 10.69 -10.25
CA ASN A 120 -15.85 10.69 -11.53
C ASN A 120 -14.39 11.10 -11.33
N ILE A 121 -13.50 10.55 -12.15
CA ILE A 121 -12.11 11.01 -12.24
C ILE A 121 -12.05 12.34 -12.97
N VAL A 122 -11.04 13.16 -12.67
CA VAL A 122 -10.88 14.49 -13.32
C VAL A 122 -10.11 14.44 -14.64
N GLY A 123 -9.61 13.27 -15.04
CA GLY A 123 -8.93 13.05 -16.31
C GLY A 123 -8.63 11.57 -16.55
N ASP A 124 -8.23 11.24 -17.79
CA ASP A 124 -8.16 9.86 -18.28
C ASP A 124 -6.93 9.06 -17.80
N GLY A 125 -5.89 9.73 -17.33
CA GLY A 125 -4.66 9.07 -16.88
C GLY A 125 -4.63 8.81 -15.37
N THR A 126 -3.82 7.83 -14.96
CA THR A 126 -3.60 7.48 -13.55
C THR A 126 -3.18 8.70 -12.71
N PRO A 127 -2.23 9.55 -13.13
CA PRO A 127 -1.87 10.73 -12.35
C PRO A 127 -3.03 11.71 -12.19
N GLN A 128 -3.82 11.94 -13.25
CA GLN A 128 -5.01 12.79 -13.20
C GLN A 128 -6.09 12.22 -12.28
N ALA A 129 -6.21 10.90 -12.14
CA ALA A 129 -7.14 10.30 -11.19
C ALA A 129 -6.63 10.37 -9.75
N TYR A 130 -5.36 10.04 -9.51
CA TYR A 130 -4.80 9.89 -8.16
C TYR A 130 -4.41 11.21 -7.49
N ILE A 131 -3.77 12.12 -8.23
CA ILE A 131 -3.23 13.36 -7.66
C ILE A 131 -4.33 14.19 -6.99
N PRO A 132 -5.52 14.42 -7.59
CA PRO A 132 -6.57 15.19 -6.93
C PRO A 132 -7.13 14.52 -5.69
N ILE A 133 -7.27 13.20 -5.68
CA ILE A 133 -7.74 12.46 -4.50
C ILE A 133 -6.76 12.63 -3.34
N LEU A 134 -5.47 12.61 -3.63
CA LEU A 134 -4.42 12.57 -2.62
C LEU A 134 -3.84 13.94 -2.25
N THR A 135 -4.06 14.98 -3.06
CA THR A 135 -3.49 16.33 -2.82
C THR A 135 -4.56 17.43 -2.76
N ALA A 136 -5.80 17.12 -3.13
CA ALA A 136 -6.87 18.10 -3.37
C ALA A 136 -6.54 19.15 -4.46
N SER A 137 -5.59 18.85 -5.36
CA SER A 137 -5.22 19.71 -6.48
C SER A 137 -5.07 18.90 -7.77
N THR A 138 -5.26 19.55 -8.91
CA THR A 138 -4.99 18.96 -10.22
C THR A 138 -3.50 19.02 -10.56
N GLU A 139 -3.04 18.23 -11.52
CA GLU A 139 -1.66 18.30 -12.04
C GLU A 139 -1.26 19.69 -12.55
N GLU A 140 -2.22 20.49 -13.01
CA GLU A 140 -1.96 21.81 -13.59
C GLU A 140 -1.77 22.89 -12.52
N GLU A 141 -2.31 22.68 -11.32
CA GLU A 141 -2.16 23.56 -10.17
C GLU A 141 -0.87 23.30 -9.39
N LEU A 142 -0.27 22.12 -9.56
CA LEU A 142 0.91 21.69 -8.85
C LEU A 142 2.21 21.90 -9.65
N PRO A 143 3.38 21.96 -8.98
CA PRO A 143 4.66 22.11 -9.66
C PRO A 143 4.92 20.99 -10.69
N LEU A 144 5.72 21.30 -11.72
CA LEU A 144 6.02 20.35 -12.78
C LEU A 144 6.81 19.14 -12.25
N THR A 145 6.26 17.94 -12.40
CA THR A 145 6.89 16.66 -11.98
C THR A 145 7.02 15.63 -13.11
N ARG A 146 6.62 16.02 -14.33
CA ARG A 146 6.62 15.12 -15.49
C ARG A 146 8.05 14.88 -15.98
N LYS A 147 8.54 13.64 -15.84
CA LYS A 147 9.90 13.19 -16.19
C LYS A 147 10.42 13.60 -17.57
N ARG A 148 9.53 13.88 -18.54
CA ARG A 148 9.92 14.34 -19.89
C ARG A 148 10.49 15.75 -19.91
N PHE A 149 10.29 16.54 -18.86
CA PHE A 149 10.85 17.89 -18.74
C PHE A 149 12.07 17.84 -17.83
N ARG A 150 13.14 18.51 -18.24
CA ARG A 150 14.43 18.48 -17.53
C ARG A 150 14.36 19.22 -16.19
N GLU A 151 13.51 20.22 -16.11
CA GLU A 151 13.27 21.07 -14.94
C GLU A 151 12.20 20.51 -13.99
N ALA A 152 11.78 19.24 -14.18
CA ALA A 152 10.77 18.61 -13.32
C ALA A 152 11.33 18.24 -11.94
N ASN A 153 10.49 18.37 -10.92
CA ASN A 153 10.77 17.94 -9.55
C ASN A 153 10.29 16.50 -9.32
N TYR A 154 10.73 15.87 -8.23
CA TYR A 154 10.09 14.65 -7.74
C TYR A 154 8.78 14.99 -7.03
N VAL A 155 7.78 14.12 -7.18
CA VAL A 155 6.45 14.33 -6.59
C VAL A 155 6.51 14.44 -5.07
N ASP A 156 7.39 13.67 -4.43
CA ASP A 156 7.55 13.64 -2.97
C ASP A 156 8.07 14.95 -2.39
N ASP A 157 8.82 15.71 -3.18
CA ASP A 157 9.44 16.96 -2.75
C ASP A 157 8.44 18.14 -2.79
N VAL A 158 7.47 18.09 -3.71
CA VAL A 158 6.68 19.28 -4.08
C VAL A 158 5.17 19.11 -3.99
N TYR A 159 4.63 17.89 -3.87
CA TYR A 159 3.19 17.67 -3.79
C TYR A 159 2.70 17.61 -2.33
N PRO A 160 1.59 18.32 -2.00
CA PRO A 160 1.03 18.35 -0.65
C PRO A 160 0.14 17.13 -0.41
N PHE A 161 0.72 15.94 -0.47
CA PHE A 161 -0.05 14.72 -0.31
C PHE A 161 -0.66 14.57 1.10
N ILE A 162 -1.83 13.94 1.17
CA ILE A 162 -2.65 13.81 2.38
C ILE A 162 -1.92 13.11 3.53
N TRP A 163 -0.97 12.21 3.25
CA TRP A 163 -0.15 11.58 4.28
C TRP A 163 0.77 12.56 5.01
N ASN A 164 1.11 13.71 4.43
CA ASN A 164 1.84 14.76 5.15
C ASN A 164 0.99 15.32 6.30
N ASN A 165 -0.33 15.43 6.11
CA ASN A 165 -1.26 15.88 7.15
C ASN A 165 -1.45 14.79 8.22
N PHE A 166 -1.60 13.54 7.80
CA PHE A 166 -1.70 12.39 8.72
C PHE A 166 -0.43 12.22 9.56
N SER A 167 0.75 12.20 8.94
CA SER A 167 2.04 12.08 9.64
C SER A 167 2.28 13.23 10.61
N SER A 168 1.97 14.48 10.21
CA SER A 168 2.04 15.64 11.11
C SER A 168 1.07 15.55 12.29
N SER A 169 -0.02 14.81 12.14
CA SER A 169 -1.04 14.57 13.18
C SER A 169 -0.79 13.31 14.02
N GLY A 170 0.38 12.67 13.90
CA GLY A 170 0.74 11.52 14.72
C GLY A 170 0.36 10.16 14.15
N TYR A 171 -0.04 10.08 12.88
CA TYR A 171 -0.31 8.81 12.22
C TYR A 171 0.95 8.22 11.61
N VAL A 172 1.08 6.90 11.71
CA VAL A 172 2.07 6.15 10.93
C VAL A 172 1.50 5.94 9.54
N THR A 173 2.19 6.43 8.52
CA THR A 173 1.73 6.38 7.13
C THR A 173 2.51 5.35 6.32
N LEU A 174 1.81 4.64 5.44
CA LEU A 174 2.40 3.70 4.50
C LEU A 174 1.77 3.93 3.11
N TYR A 175 2.61 3.92 2.08
CA TYR A 175 2.19 3.82 0.69
C TYR A 175 2.78 2.55 0.08
N GLY A 176 1.99 1.85 -0.75
CA GLY A 176 2.43 0.64 -1.42
C GLY A 176 1.73 0.47 -2.77
N GLU A 177 2.50 0.14 -3.79
CA GLU A 177 2.06 -0.13 -5.16
C GLU A 177 2.58 -1.51 -5.60
N ASP A 178 1.75 -2.30 -6.27
CA ASP A 178 2.11 -3.66 -6.73
C ASP A 178 2.92 -3.67 -8.03
N ALA A 179 2.98 -2.53 -8.74
CA ALA A 179 3.60 -2.41 -10.05
C ALA A 179 4.59 -1.23 -10.17
N PHE A 180 5.47 -0.99 -9.19
CA PHE A 180 6.40 0.16 -9.20
C PHE A 180 7.18 0.37 -10.52
N ALA A 181 7.48 -0.71 -11.25
CA ALA A 181 8.24 -0.67 -12.50
C ALA A 181 7.44 -0.14 -13.71
N ILE A 182 6.10 -0.22 -13.62
CA ILE A 182 5.15 0.25 -14.63
C ILE A 182 4.32 1.44 -14.07
N GLY A 183 4.38 1.63 -12.76
CA GLY A 183 3.69 2.66 -12.00
C GLY A 183 4.03 4.05 -12.51
N ASN A 184 2.98 4.83 -12.77
CA ASN A 184 3.11 6.22 -13.20
C ASN A 184 3.44 7.16 -12.02
N LEU A 185 3.41 6.65 -10.77
CA LEU A 185 3.63 7.43 -9.56
C LEU A 185 4.37 6.58 -8.50
N ALA A 186 5.67 6.81 -8.36
CA ALA A 186 6.43 6.30 -7.22
C ALA A 186 6.49 7.39 -6.15
N VAL A 187 6.04 7.06 -4.94
CA VAL A 187 6.04 7.94 -3.79
C VAL A 187 6.75 7.26 -2.63
N ASP A 188 7.72 7.94 -2.03
CA ASP A 188 8.24 7.56 -0.72
C ASP A 188 7.41 8.18 0.41
N CYS A 189 6.61 7.36 1.07
CA CYS A 189 6.09 7.68 2.39
C CYS A 189 7.24 7.55 3.40
N SER A 190 8.07 8.59 3.50
CA SER A 190 9.02 8.70 4.60
C SER A 190 8.24 8.81 5.91
N THR A 191 8.57 7.93 6.87
CA THR A 191 7.99 7.92 8.22
C THR A 191 8.18 9.25 8.93
#